data_AF-A0A1B8F7L4-F1
#
_entry.id   AF-A0A1B8F7L4-F1
#
_cell.length_a   1.000
_cell.length_b   1.000
_cell.length_c   1.000
_cell.angle_alpha   90.00
_cell.angle_beta   90.00
_cell.angle_gamma   90.00
#
_symmetry.space_group_name_H-M   'P 1'
#
loop_
_entity.id
_entity.type
_entity.pdbx_description
1 polymer ?
#
loop_
_entity_poly.entity_id
_entity_poly.type
_entity_poly.pdbx_seq_one_letter_code
_entity_poly.pdbx_strand_id
1 'polypeptide(L)'
;MKFSTPLFALGFALTATASPLEVRDLATFKTIIANIQSDADALDVTIKAFSSGDGAAVAAAADKLVATINAGVTTANAQPVLSDLDALGLTTPVNTCNDHVTIVVDDTIAKKDAFTAACLGPAILADLTSQLAAAQALATAVTAKVSDLLKPTAAQLAGKISANIQRGVDAYTGVAGC
;
A
#
# COMPACT_ATOMS: atom_id res chain seq x y z
N MET A 1 14.49 74.92 22.51
CA MET A 1 15.34 74.35 21.45
C MET A 1 14.90 72.89 21.28
N LYS A 2 14.20 72.51 20.20
CA LYS A 2 14.74 71.74 19.04
C LYS A 2 15.69 70.61 19.51
N PHE A 3 15.49 69.31 19.23
CA PHE A 3 15.37 68.64 17.92
C PHE A 3 14.85 67.18 18.11
N SER A 4 13.92 66.73 17.27
CA SER A 4 14.07 65.66 16.25
C SER A 4 13.91 64.20 16.73
N THR A 5 12.90 63.56 16.15
CA THR A 5 12.72 62.11 15.98
C THR A 5 13.83 61.48 15.13
N PRO A 6 14.01 60.15 15.19
CA PRO A 6 13.60 59.38 14.03
C PRO A 6 12.85 58.08 14.32
N LEU A 7 11.97 57.82 13.36
CA LEU A 7 11.18 56.64 13.04
C LEU A 7 12.08 55.42 12.81
N PHE A 8 11.91 54.34 13.58
CA PHE A 8 12.40 53.01 13.20
C PHE A 8 11.22 52.18 12.69
N ALA A 9 11.09 52.11 11.37
CA ALA A 9 10.20 51.18 10.70
C ALA A 9 10.80 49.77 10.80
N LEU A 10 10.20 48.91 11.62
CA LEU A 10 10.44 47.46 11.53
C LEU A 10 9.79 46.95 10.25
N GLY A 11 10.60 46.78 9.21
CA GLY A 11 10.24 45.95 8.06
C GLY A 11 10.19 44.49 8.51
N PHE A 12 8.99 43.93 8.67
CA PHE A 12 8.79 42.50 8.81
C PHE A 12 8.98 41.86 7.43
N ALA A 13 10.22 41.49 7.10
CA ALA A 13 10.50 40.68 5.93
C ALA A 13 9.96 39.27 6.17
N LEU A 14 8.76 38.99 5.68
CA LEU A 14 8.27 37.63 5.48
C LEU A 14 9.15 36.98 4.41
N THR A 15 10.26 36.36 4.84
CA THR A 15 10.89 35.31 4.03
C THR A 15 9.88 34.18 3.95
N ALA A 16 9.16 34.09 2.84
CA ALA A 16 8.43 32.89 2.48
C ALA A 16 9.47 31.79 2.23
N THR A 17 9.90 31.11 3.30
CA THR A 17 10.51 29.79 3.16
C THR A 17 9.50 28.94 2.42
N ALA A 18 9.86 28.39 1.26
CA ALA A 18 9.01 27.43 0.55
C ALA A 18 8.47 26.42 1.57
N SER A 19 7.15 26.42 1.77
CA SER A 19 6.50 25.53 2.73
C SER A 19 6.82 24.08 2.33
N PRO A 20 7.11 23.18 3.28
CA PRO A 20 7.65 21.83 3.05
C PRO A 20 6.60 20.83 2.50
N LEU A 21 5.73 21.27 1.59
CA LEU A 21 4.64 20.48 1.03
C LEU A 21 5.19 19.20 0.36
N GLU A 22 6.24 19.30 -0.45
CA GLU A 22 6.86 18.15 -1.14
C GLU A 22 7.34 17.06 -0.18
N VAL A 23 8.03 17.43 0.90
CA VAL A 23 8.53 16.48 1.92
C VAL A 23 7.39 15.77 2.65
N ARG A 24 6.27 16.48 2.88
CA ARG A 24 5.07 15.91 3.53
C ARG A 24 4.37 14.90 2.63
N ASP A 25 4.38 15.12 1.32
CA ASP A 25 3.67 14.26 0.37
C ASP A 25 4.40 12.91 0.21
N LEU A 26 5.73 12.89 0.07
CA LEU A 26 6.53 11.65 0.06
C LEU A 26 6.35 10.82 1.34
N ALA A 27 6.37 11.47 2.51
CA ALA A 27 6.17 10.79 3.79
C ALA A 27 4.79 10.12 3.88
N THR A 28 3.77 10.73 3.26
CA THR A 28 2.42 10.18 3.21
C THR A 28 2.39 8.87 2.42
N PHE A 29 3.00 8.82 1.23
CA PHE A 29 3.09 7.58 0.45
C PHE A 29 3.91 6.49 1.15
N LYS A 30 5.02 6.84 1.79
CA LYS A 30 5.79 5.88 2.60
C LYS A 30 4.97 5.30 3.75
N THR A 31 4.14 6.12 4.39
CA THR A 31 3.24 5.67 5.46
C THR A 31 2.18 4.71 4.94
N ILE A 32 1.58 4.99 3.77
CA ILE A 32 0.63 4.06 3.12
C ILE A 32 1.30 2.70 2.91
N ILE A 33 2.49 2.67 2.31
CA ILE A 33 3.23 1.43 2.04
C ILE A 33 3.57 0.69 3.33
N ALA A 34 4.05 1.39 4.36
CA ALA A 34 4.40 0.78 5.65
C ALA A 34 3.19 0.16 6.36
N ASN A 35 2.03 0.81 6.32
CA ASN A 35 0.81 0.25 6.90
C ASN A 35 0.36 -1.03 6.18
N ILE A 36 0.44 -1.03 4.84
CA ILE A 36 0.12 -2.21 4.03
C ILE A 36 1.09 -3.35 4.34
N GLN A 37 2.39 -3.08 4.43
CA GLN A 37 3.40 -4.07 4.83
C GLN A 37 3.09 -4.66 6.20
N SER A 38 2.77 -3.83 7.19
CA SER A 38 2.45 -4.30 8.54
C SER A 38 1.22 -5.20 8.57
N ASP A 39 0.18 -4.90 7.80
CA ASP A 39 -1.03 -5.74 7.74
C ASP A 39 -0.82 -7.00 6.89
N ALA A 40 0.02 -6.94 5.86
CA ALA A 40 0.45 -8.11 5.10
C ALA A 40 1.24 -9.09 5.99
N ASP A 41 2.18 -8.59 6.79
CA ASP A 41 2.92 -9.41 7.76
C ASP A 41 2.00 -10.01 8.84
N ALA A 42 0.99 -9.25 9.29
CA ALA A 42 0.00 -9.77 10.23
C ALA A 42 -0.83 -10.90 9.61
N LEU A 43 -1.22 -10.76 8.33
CA LEU A 43 -1.91 -11.81 7.57
C LEU A 43 -1.02 -13.04 7.37
N ASP A 44 0.27 -12.86 7.03
CA ASP A 44 1.23 -13.97 6.94
C ASP A 44 1.29 -14.78 8.23
N VAL A 45 1.39 -14.09 9.37
CA VAL A 45 1.43 -14.73 10.69
C VAL A 45 0.16 -15.55 10.96
N THR A 46 -1.03 -15.03 10.62
CA THR A 46 -2.28 -15.79 10.83
C THR A 46 -2.40 -16.99 9.89
N ILE A 47 -1.95 -16.87 8.64
CA ILE A 47 -1.89 -17.98 7.67
C ILE A 47 -0.94 -19.07 8.15
N LYS A 48 0.27 -18.70 8.58
CA LYS A 48 1.26 -19.64 9.13
C LYS A 48 0.74 -20.37 10.36
N ALA A 49 0.02 -19.66 11.23
CA ALA A 49 -0.58 -20.24 12.42
C ALA A 49 -1.80 -21.13 12.14
N PHE A 50 -2.47 -20.97 10.98
CA PHE A 50 -3.66 -21.75 10.65
C PHE A 50 -3.32 -23.25 10.47
N SER A 51 -4.02 -24.10 11.22
CA SER A 51 -3.94 -25.56 11.10
C SER A 51 -5.28 -26.22 10.79
N SER A 52 -6.36 -25.65 11.33
CA SER A 52 -7.74 -26.16 11.26
C SER A 52 -8.71 -25.10 11.78
N GLY A 53 -10.00 -25.30 11.55
CA GLY A 53 -11.07 -24.42 12.06
C GLY A 53 -11.72 -23.60 10.96
N ASP A 54 -12.49 -22.59 11.35
CA ASP A 54 -13.30 -21.76 10.45
C ASP A 54 -12.51 -20.66 9.72
N GLY A 55 -11.24 -20.47 10.04
CA GLY A 55 -10.39 -19.47 9.40
C GLY A 55 -10.70 -18.02 9.79
N ALA A 56 -11.51 -17.77 10.83
CA ALA A 56 -11.94 -16.41 11.19
C ALA A 56 -10.79 -15.42 11.42
N ALA A 57 -9.66 -15.88 11.98
CA ALA A 57 -8.47 -15.05 12.17
C ALA A 57 -7.77 -14.67 10.85
N VAL A 58 -7.79 -15.57 9.86
CA VAL A 58 -7.25 -15.31 8.52
C VAL A 58 -8.13 -14.31 7.79
N ALA A 59 -9.45 -14.56 7.78
CA ALA A 59 -10.42 -13.66 7.15
C ALA A 59 -10.36 -12.25 7.76
N ALA A 60 -10.33 -12.12 9.09
CA ALA A 60 -10.23 -10.82 9.74
C ALA A 60 -8.93 -10.07 9.41
N ALA A 61 -7.80 -10.78 9.28
CA ALA A 61 -6.54 -10.17 8.86
C ALA A 61 -6.57 -9.75 7.38
N ALA A 62 -7.16 -10.56 6.51
CA ALA A 62 -7.35 -10.24 5.10
C ALA A 62 -8.25 -9.02 4.90
N ASP A 63 -9.39 -8.97 5.60
CA ASP A 63 -10.31 -7.82 5.57
C ASP A 63 -9.64 -6.54 6.05
N LYS A 64 -8.85 -6.62 7.11
CA LYS A 64 -8.07 -5.48 7.62
C LYS A 64 -7.07 -5.00 6.59
N LEU A 65 -6.32 -5.90 5.95
CA LEU A 65 -5.37 -5.55 4.89
C LEU A 65 -6.08 -4.85 3.72
N VAL A 66 -7.21 -5.38 3.25
CA VAL A 66 -8.03 -4.76 2.19
C VAL A 66 -8.50 -3.36 2.61
N ALA A 67 -8.97 -3.19 3.85
CA ALA A 67 -9.38 -1.90 4.37
C ALA A 67 -8.21 -0.89 4.40
N THR A 68 -7.03 -1.32 4.82
CA THR A 68 -5.81 -0.50 4.83
C THR A 68 -5.39 -0.09 3.42
N ILE A 69 -5.45 -1.00 2.44
CA ILE A 69 -5.17 -0.67 1.03
C ILE A 69 -6.16 0.37 0.52
N ASN A 70 -7.46 0.20 0.78
CA ASN A 70 -8.51 1.13 0.35
C ASN A 70 -8.39 2.52 1.03
N ALA A 71 -7.99 2.56 2.31
CA ALA A 71 -7.64 3.81 2.97
C ALA A 71 -6.43 4.47 2.28
N GLY A 72 -5.42 3.68 1.92
CA GLY A 72 -4.28 4.12 1.11
C GLY A 72 -4.69 4.72 -0.24
N VAL A 73 -5.66 4.13 -0.95
CA VAL A 73 -6.22 4.69 -2.19
C VAL A 73 -6.78 6.10 -1.94
N THR A 74 -7.60 6.24 -0.90
CA THR A 74 -8.22 7.52 -0.53
C THR A 74 -7.17 8.58 -0.21
N THR A 75 -6.17 8.22 0.61
CA THR A 75 -5.08 9.11 1.00
C THR A 75 -4.22 9.50 -0.20
N ALA A 76 -3.83 8.54 -1.05
CA ALA A 76 -3.03 8.79 -2.25
C ALA A 76 -3.75 9.75 -3.21
N ASN A 77 -5.05 9.55 -3.43
CA ASN A 77 -5.85 10.42 -4.30
C ASN A 77 -5.92 11.87 -3.80
N ALA A 78 -5.86 12.08 -2.48
CA ALA A 78 -5.85 13.41 -1.88
C ALA A 78 -4.48 14.12 -1.93
N GLN A 79 -3.40 13.40 -2.26
CA GLN A 79 -2.07 14.01 -2.42
C GLN A 79 -1.94 14.73 -3.77
N PRO A 80 -1.09 15.78 -3.86
CA PRO A 80 -0.68 16.31 -5.16
C PRO A 80 0.19 15.29 -5.93
N VAL A 81 0.51 15.64 -7.18
CA VAL A 81 1.49 14.88 -7.98
C VAL A 81 2.86 15.02 -7.32
N LEU A 82 3.59 13.91 -7.21
CA LEU A 82 4.94 13.87 -6.67
C LEU A 82 5.94 14.51 -7.63
N SER A 83 6.99 15.08 -7.07
CA SER A 83 8.20 15.36 -7.84
C SER A 83 8.82 14.04 -8.33
N ASP A 84 9.58 14.08 -9.42
CA ASP A 84 10.29 12.89 -9.92
C ASP A 84 11.26 12.33 -8.87
N LEU A 85 11.90 13.19 -8.09
CA LEU A 85 12.82 12.80 -7.01
C LEU A 85 12.07 12.03 -5.91
N ASP A 86 10.92 12.53 -5.47
CA ASP A 86 10.10 11.88 -4.45
C ASP A 86 9.56 10.54 -4.94
N ALA A 87 9.07 10.50 -6.18
CA ALA A 87 8.59 9.27 -6.81
C ALA A 87 9.70 8.21 -6.90
N LEU A 88 10.94 8.60 -7.25
CA LEU A 88 12.10 7.70 -7.22
C LEU A 88 12.38 7.19 -5.80
N GLY A 89 12.18 8.03 -4.79
CA GLY A 89 12.27 7.69 -3.37
C GLY A 89 11.28 6.63 -2.87
N LEU A 90 10.26 6.29 -3.67
CA LEU A 90 9.29 5.22 -3.38
C LEU A 90 9.68 3.86 -3.95
N THR A 91 10.65 3.80 -4.87
CA THR A 91 11.02 2.55 -5.56
C THR A 91 11.43 1.44 -4.59
N THR A 92 12.29 1.74 -3.61
CA THR A 92 12.73 0.75 -2.62
C THR A 92 11.57 0.28 -1.72
N PRO A 93 10.81 1.19 -1.06
CA PRO A 93 9.62 0.79 -0.30
C PRO A 93 8.63 -0.09 -1.07
N VAL A 94 8.37 0.23 -2.35
CA VAL A 94 7.45 -0.56 -3.20
C VAL A 94 8.01 -1.96 -3.48
N ASN A 95 9.30 -2.09 -3.80
CA ASN A 95 9.91 -3.41 -4.00
C ASN A 95 9.89 -4.23 -2.70
N THR A 96 10.23 -3.63 -1.56
CA THR A 96 10.12 -4.31 -0.26
C THR A 96 8.68 -4.76 -0.02
N CYS A 97 7.68 -3.90 -0.26
CA CYS A 97 6.27 -4.29 -0.15
C CYS A 97 5.91 -5.48 -1.05
N ASN A 98 6.42 -5.50 -2.29
CA ASN A 98 6.25 -6.63 -3.19
C ASN A 98 6.84 -7.94 -2.62
N ASP A 99 8.00 -7.87 -1.98
CA ASP A 99 8.62 -9.05 -1.36
C ASP A 99 7.74 -9.60 -0.23
N HIS A 100 7.20 -8.73 0.63
CA HIS A 100 6.26 -9.13 1.69
C HIS A 100 4.97 -9.75 1.12
N VAL A 101 4.40 -9.15 0.07
CA VAL A 101 3.24 -9.74 -0.64
C VAL A 101 3.59 -11.11 -1.23
N THR A 102 4.83 -11.29 -1.73
CA THR A 102 5.30 -12.59 -2.24
C THR A 102 5.28 -13.65 -1.16
N ILE A 103 5.81 -13.32 0.02
CA ILE A 103 5.86 -14.23 1.17
C ILE A 103 4.43 -14.64 1.56
N VAL A 104 3.53 -13.67 1.75
CA VAL A 104 2.12 -13.96 2.12
C VAL A 104 1.46 -14.87 1.09
N VAL A 105 1.63 -14.60 -0.20
CA VAL A 105 1.05 -15.44 -1.26
C VAL A 105 1.65 -16.84 -1.24
N ASP A 106 2.97 -16.97 -1.12
CA ASP A 106 3.66 -18.26 -1.03
C ASP A 106 3.17 -19.08 0.15
N ASP A 107 3.04 -18.47 1.32
CA ASP A 107 2.56 -19.11 2.53
C ASP A 107 1.07 -19.48 2.46
N THR A 108 0.26 -18.64 1.81
CA THR A 108 -1.15 -18.96 1.50
C THR A 108 -1.21 -20.22 0.64
N ILE A 109 -0.46 -20.26 -0.47
CA ILE A 109 -0.40 -21.40 -1.37
C ILE A 109 0.12 -22.66 -0.64
N ALA A 110 1.14 -22.52 0.22
CA ALA A 110 1.67 -23.63 1.00
C ALA A 110 0.64 -24.21 1.99
N LYS A 111 -0.32 -23.40 2.45
CA LYS A 111 -1.41 -23.80 3.35
C LYS A 111 -2.65 -24.33 2.63
N LYS A 112 -2.62 -24.42 1.30
CA LYS A 112 -3.77 -24.82 0.49
C LYS A 112 -4.45 -26.11 0.94
N ASP A 113 -3.68 -27.14 1.30
CA ASP A 113 -4.25 -28.42 1.77
C ASP A 113 -5.01 -28.25 3.10
N ALA A 114 -4.47 -27.46 4.03
CA ALA A 114 -5.13 -27.19 5.32
C ALA A 114 -6.43 -26.40 5.14
N PHE A 115 -6.42 -25.37 4.28
CA PHE A 115 -7.62 -24.60 3.96
C PHE A 115 -8.67 -25.44 3.24
N THR A 116 -8.25 -26.32 2.33
CA THR A 116 -9.15 -27.24 1.62
C THR A 116 -9.79 -28.24 2.58
N ALA A 117 -9.00 -28.83 3.48
CA ALA A 117 -9.50 -29.74 4.52
C ALA A 117 -10.49 -29.05 5.49
N ALA A 118 -10.36 -27.73 5.64
CA ALA A 118 -11.25 -26.89 6.44
C ALA A 118 -12.42 -26.28 5.65
N CYS A 119 -12.61 -26.64 4.37
CA CYS A 119 -13.69 -26.11 3.53
C CYS A 119 -13.55 -24.63 3.14
N LEU A 120 -12.37 -24.04 3.29
CA LEU A 120 -12.13 -22.60 3.15
C LEU A 120 -11.64 -22.17 1.75
N GLY A 121 -11.55 -23.10 0.78
CA GLY A 121 -11.08 -22.80 -0.58
C GLY A 121 -11.76 -21.57 -1.21
N PRO A 122 -13.10 -21.50 -1.26
CA PRO A 122 -13.82 -20.34 -1.82
C PRO A 122 -13.61 -19.05 -1.01
N ALA A 123 -13.47 -19.13 0.31
CA ALA A 123 -13.24 -17.97 1.17
C ALA A 123 -11.86 -17.37 0.91
N ILE A 124 -10.80 -18.21 0.88
CA ILE A 124 -9.44 -17.74 0.56
C ILE A 124 -9.38 -17.17 -0.86
N LEU A 125 -10.09 -17.76 -1.83
CA LEU A 125 -10.18 -17.20 -3.18
C LEU A 125 -10.82 -15.80 -3.18
N ALA A 126 -11.89 -15.61 -2.40
CA ALA A 126 -12.56 -14.32 -2.28
C ALA A 126 -11.64 -13.26 -1.63
N ASP A 127 -10.87 -13.65 -0.61
CA ASP A 127 -9.89 -12.78 0.05
C ASP A 127 -8.79 -12.33 -0.92
N LEU A 128 -8.19 -13.28 -1.66
CA LEU A 128 -7.15 -12.99 -2.66
C LEU A 128 -7.69 -12.11 -3.80
N THR A 129 -8.92 -12.35 -4.24
CA THR A 129 -9.58 -11.55 -5.28
C THR A 129 -9.83 -10.11 -4.80
N SER A 130 -10.26 -9.94 -3.55
CA SER A 130 -10.47 -8.63 -2.93
C SER A 130 -9.17 -7.86 -2.75
N GLN A 131 -8.11 -8.54 -2.32
CA GLN A 131 -6.76 -7.96 -2.23
C GLN A 131 -6.23 -7.54 -3.61
N LEU A 132 -6.45 -8.35 -4.65
CA LEU A 132 -6.05 -8.02 -6.01
C LEU A 132 -6.76 -6.75 -6.51
N ALA A 133 -8.07 -6.67 -6.33
CA ALA A 133 -8.86 -5.52 -6.74
C ALA A 133 -8.41 -4.24 -6.01
N ALA A 134 -8.21 -4.32 -4.68
CA ALA A 134 -7.73 -3.21 -3.88
C ALA A 134 -6.30 -2.77 -4.30
N ALA A 135 -5.40 -3.72 -4.55
CA ALA A 135 -4.04 -3.44 -5.00
C ALA A 135 -4.01 -2.75 -6.37
N GLN A 136 -4.87 -3.19 -7.32
CA GLN A 136 -5.02 -2.54 -8.62
C GLN A 136 -5.58 -1.11 -8.51
N ALA A 137 -6.52 -0.89 -7.59
CA ALA A 137 -7.04 0.45 -7.31
C ALA A 137 -5.94 1.36 -6.74
N LEU A 138 -5.12 0.86 -5.80
CA LEU A 138 -3.99 1.62 -5.24
C LEU A 138 -2.92 1.90 -6.29
N ALA A 139 -2.56 0.91 -7.11
CA ALA A 139 -1.65 1.08 -8.23
C ALA A 139 -2.10 2.19 -9.18
N THR A 140 -3.38 2.22 -9.51
CA THR A 140 -3.99 3.26 -10.35
C THR A 140 -3.88 4.63 -9.69
N ALA A 141 -4.24 4.73 -8.39
CA ALA A 141 -4.16 5.96 -7.63
C ALA A 141 -2.72 6.50 -7.54
N VAL A 142 -1.74 5.65 -7.21
CA VAL A 142 -0.32 6.04 -7.12
C VAL A 142 0.26 6.41 -8.49
N THR A 143 -0.08 5.67 -9.54
CA THR A 143 0.39 5.98 -10.91
C THR A 143 -0.15 7.32 -11.42
N ALA A 144 -1.33 7.74 -10.96
CA ALA A 144 -1.85 9.08 -11.25
C ALA A 144 -1.10 10.21 -10.54
N LYS A 145 -0.22 9.87 -9.58
CA LYS A 145 0.57 10.82 -8.77
C LYS A 145 2.04 10.85 -9.16
N VAL A 146 2.44 10.21 -10.26
CA VAL A 146 3.78 10.31 -10.85
C VAL A 146 3.72 11.01 -12.21
N SER A 147 4.85 11.57 -12.65
CA SER A 147 4.98 12.19 -13.96
C SER A 147 4.85 11.17 -15.11
N ASP A 148 4.54 11.65 -16.32
CA ASP A 148 4.46 10.79 -17.51
C ASP A 148 5.76 10.01 -17.77
N LEU A 149 6.91 10.58 -17.41
CA LEU A 149 8.21 9.93 -17.51
C LEU A 149 8.30 8.68 -16.64
N LEU A 150 7.70 8.70 -15.45
CA LEU A 150 7.80 7.63 -14.46
C LEU A 150 6.61 6.66 -14.48
N LYS A 151 5.51 6.97 -15.19
CA LYS A 151 4.35 6.07 -15.34
C LYS A 151 4.73 4.65 -15.80
N PRO A 152 5.63 4.43 -16.77
CA PRO A 152 6.04 3.08 -17.16
C PRO A 152 6.69 2.30 -16.02
N THR A 153 7.55 2.95 -15.21
CA THR A 153 8.20 2.34 -14.05
C THR A 153 7.18 2.03 -12.95
N ALA A 154 6.26 2.97 -12.67
CA ALA A 154 5.18 2.75 -11.70
C ALA A 154 4.28 1.57 -12.12
N ALA A 155 3.90 1.51 -13.40
CA ALA A 155 3.10 0.42 -13.96
C ALA A 155 3.84 -0.93 -13.88
N GLN A 156 5.14 -0.95 -14.15
CA GLN A 156 5.95 -2.17 -14.02
C GLN A 156 5.97 -2.68 -12.57
N LEU A 157 6.20 -1.80 -11.59
CA LEU A 157 6.23 -2.17 -10.17
C LEU A 157 4.85 -2.65 -9.68
N ALA A 158 3.79 -1.92 -10.01
CA ALA A 158 2.42 -2.31 -9.71
C ALA A 158 2.03 -3.65 -10.36
N GLY A 159 2.49 -3.87 -11.59
CA GLY A 159 2.27 -5.09 -12.34
C GLY A 159 2.88 -6.31 -11.65
N LYS A 160 4.07 -6.18 -11.06
CA LYS A 160 4.70 -7.28 -10.28
C LYS A 160 3.84 -7.68 -9.08
N ILE A 161 3.36 -6.71 -8.30
CA ILE A 161 2.51 -6.97 -7.13
C ILE A 161 1.20 -7.63 -7.56
N SER A 162 0.53 -7.08 -8.57
CA SER A 162 -0.75 -7.61 -9.06
C SER A 162 -0.60 -9.03 -9.63
N ALA A 163 0.46 -9.29 -10.41
CA ALA A 163 0.73 -10.62 -10.94
C ALA A 163 1.01 -11.65 -9.84
N ASN A 164 1.63 -11.23 -8.74
CA ASN A 164 1.90 -12.11 -7.63
C ASN A 164 0.63 -12.46 -6.84
N ILE A 165 -0.26 -11.50 -6.59
CA ILE A 165 -1.56 -11.80 -5.98
C ILE A 165 -2.40 -12.67 -6.91
N GLN A 166 -2.35 -12.41 -8.23
CA GLN A 166 -3.04 -13.23 -9.24
C GLN A 166 -2.56 -14.69 -9.20
N ARG A 167 -1.27 -14.95 -8.98
CA ARG A 167 -0.76 -16.31 -8.78
C ARG A 167 -1.43 -17.03 -7.61
N GLY A 168 -1.71 -16.31 -6.52
CA GLY A 168 -2.53 -16.82 -5.41
C GLY A 168 -3.96 -17.14 -5.84
N VAL A 169 -4.62 -16.20 -6.54
CA VAL A 169 -5.97 -16.39 -7.09
C VAL A 169 -6.02 -17.64 -7.98
N ASP A 170 -5.08 -17.79 -8.89
CA ASP A 170 -4.97 -18.93 -9.80
C ASP A 170 -4.79 -20.24 -9.02
N ALA A 171 -3.97 -20.22 -7.96
CA ALA A 171 -3.76 -21.38 -7.11
C ALA A 171 -5.02 -21.80 -6.34
N TYR A 172 -5.94 -20.89 -6.04
CA TYR A 172 -7.18 -21.18 -5.32
C TYR A 172 -8.41 -21.32 -6.22
N THR A 173 -8.29 -20.99 -7.50
CA THR A 173 -9.37 -21.15 -8.46
C THR A 173 -9.73 -22.64 -8.60
N GLY A 174 -11.02 -22.95 -8.41
CA GLY A 174 -11.52 -24.33 -8.50
C GLY A 174 -11.22 -25.20 -7.27
N VAL A 175 -10.63 -24.65 -6.21
CA VAL A 175 -10.52 -25.36 -4.93
C VAL A 175 -11.91 -25.47 -4.33
N ALA A 176 -12.33 -26.71 -4.04
CA ALA A 176 -13.65 -26.98 -3.51
C ALA A 176 -13.86 -26.34 -2.13
N GLY A 177 -15.06 -25.82 -1.92
CA GLY A 177 -15.62 -25.67 -0.57
C GLY A 177 -16.33 -26.95 -0.16
N CYS A 178 -16.55 -27.08 1.13
CA CYS A 178 -17.69 -27.82 1.65
C CYS A 178 -18.80 -26.80 1.97
#